data_AF-A0A956P519-F1
#
_entry.id   AF-A0A956P519-F1
#
_cell.length_a   1.000
_cell.length_b   1.000
_cell.length_c   1.000
_cell.angle_alpha   90.00
_cell.angle_beta   90.00
_cell.angle_gamma   90.00
#
_symmetry.space_group_name_H-M   'P 1'
#
loop_
_entity.id
_entity.type
_entity.pdbx_description
1 polymer ?
#
loop_
_entity_poly.entity_id
_entity_poly.type
_entity_poly.pdbx_seq_one_letter_code
_entity_poly.pdbx_strand_id
1 'polypeptide(L)'
;MKQPLWIINSTLLFLFMLLLGFVYFTQERIPYREDIQPEVYIKPTKEAISKVNIEKIWQNDLFNTYQRPPQPIEVVEQIPLPLPPAPQAPAIPAVPKPEFLEPLDITLKGIMILVNDDSRNRAIIANNKLEREGLYKVGDMIEDAQLLRIFNNKVIFIRSNGQQEVLYLREHDAKMDPAYALIGGWNEVIQKVTENNYLLSPTAFSKRITNLAQFIDMLDLTTVYKEGRSIGIRVGQVAQDSLGALLGLLQNDIILTINDIGATDTASRFTLYKIVTAMGEDDIITVTLSRNNQNVSIKYTLRDFKHSEGATPEPVEGEQEVQPPTPKSIELPPEKLEEEQVKVLKEQYKLAPTVKQIRARERSNMVHRGKLPRKKEKFKLTE
;
A
#
# COMPACT_ATOMS: atom_id res chain seq x y z
N MET A 1 -23.80 43.03 -56.41
CA MET A 1 -23.95 41.58 -56.72
C MET A 1 -24.64 40.93 -55.53
N LYS A 2 -25.92 40.55 -55.66
CA LYS A 2 -26.67 39.90 -54.57
C LYS A 2 -26.21 38.45 -54.50
N GLN A 3 -25.42 38.10 -53.49
CA GLN A 3 -25.01 36.71 -53.29
C GLN A 3 -26.25 35.88 -52.93
N PRO A 4 -26.47 34.72 -53.58
CA PRO A 4 -27.66 33.91 -53.36
C PRO A 4 -27.52 33.13 -52.04
N LEU A 5 -27.79 33.80 -50.91
CA LEU A 5 -27.79 33.21 -49.56
C LEU A 5 -28.68 31.95 -49.44
N TRP A 6 -29.69 31.82 -50.32
CA TRP A 6 -30.55 30.65 -50.40
C TRP A 6 -29.81 29.35 -50.75
N ILE A 7 -28.73 29.43 -51.55
CA ILE A 7 -27.92 28.26 -51.92
C ILE A 7 -27.16 27.75 -50.69
N ILE A 8 -26.59 28.65 -49.89
CA ILE A 8 -25.83 28.31 -48.67
C ILE A 8 -26.75 27.65 -47.64
N ASN A 9 -27.95 28.19 -47.44
CA ASN A 9 -28.89 27.61 -46.48
C ASN A 9 -29.39 26.23 -46.93
N SER A 10 -29.58 26.03 -48.23
CA SER A 10 -30.02 24.75 -48.78
C SER A 10 -28.92 23.67 -48.69
N THR A 11 -27.67 24.04 -48.95
CA THR A 11 -26.53 23.11 -48.80
C THR A 11 -26.27 22.75 -47.34
N LEU A 12 -26.41 23.71 -46.42
CA LEU A 12 -26.25 23.45 -44.98
C LEU A 12 -27.34 22.50 -44.45
N LEU A 13 -28.60 22.69 -44.88
CA LEU A 13 -29.72 21.82 -44.51
C LEU A 13 -29.54 20.39 -45.07
N PHE A 14 -29.03 20.27 -46.29
CA PHE A 14 -28.72 18.98 -46.88
C PHE A 14 -27.61 18.25 -46.11
N LEU A 15 -26.54 18.95 -45.74
CA LEU A 15 -25.43 18.39 -44.97
C LEU A 15 -25.88 17.95 -43.56
N PHE A 16 -26.80 18.71 -42.94
CA PHE A 16 -27.40 18.35 -41.66
C PHE A 16 -28.23 17.06 -41.75
N MET A 17 -29.04 16.90 -42.80
CA MET A 17 -29.79 15.67 -43.06
C MET A 17 -28.86 14.45 -43.27
N LEU A 18 -27.74 14.66 -43.96
CA LEU A 18 -26.73 13.62 -44.20
C LEU A 18 -26.07 13.15 -42.90
N LEU A 19 -25.74 14.09 -42.00
CA LEU A 19 -25.20 13.79 -40.67
C LEU A 19 -26.19 13.01 -39.80
N LEU A 20 -27.47 13.41 -39.81
CA LEU A 20 -28.53 12.68 -39.09
C LEU A 20 -28.68 11.25 -39.60
N GLY A 21 -28.66 11.07 -40.93
CA GLY A 21 -28.66 9.74 -41.54
C GLY A 21 -27.47 8.91 -41.10
N PHE A 22 -26.25 9.48 -41.16
CA PHE A 22 -25.04 8.79 -40.74
C PHE A 22 -25.09 8.34 -39.27
N VAL A 23 -25.53 9.21 -38.34
CA VAL A 23 -25.71 8.85 -36.92
C VAL A 23 -26.72 7.72 -36.75
N TYR A 24 -27.83 7.74 -37.49
CA TYR A 24 -28.85 6.69 -37.41
C TYR A 24 -28.31 5.32 -37.87
N PHE A 25 -27.53 5.28 -38.95
CA PHE A 25 -26.96 4.04 -39.49
C PHE A 25 -25.73 3.53 -38.73
N THR A 26 -25.03 4.38 -37.98
CA THR A 26 -23.81 4.01 -37.23
C THR A 26 -24.07 3.57 -35.80
N GLN A 27 -25.32 3.59 -35.33
CA GLN A 27 -25.65 3.02 -34.03
C GLN A 27 -25.46 1.49 -34.05
N GLU A 28 -24.35 1.03 -33.49
CA GLU A 28 -24.10 -0.39 -33.26
C GLU A 28 -25.16 -0.96 -32.31
N ARG A 29 -25.88 -1.99 -32.77
CA ARG A 29 -26.81 -2.74 -31.93
C ARG A 29 -26.01 -3.67 -31.03
N ILE A 30 -25.93 -3.33 -29.75
CA ILE A 30 -25.29 -4.20 -28.74
C ILE A 30 -26.06 -5.54 -28.73
N PRO A 31 -25.39 -6.68 -28.92
CA PRO A 31 -26.05 -7.98 -28.89
C PRO A 31 -26.64 -8.23 -27.50
N TYR A 32 -27.84 -8.79 -27.46
CA TYR A 32 -28.50 -9.16 -26.21
C TYR A 32 -27.70 -10.28 -25.54
N ARG A 33 -27.47 -10.16 -24.24
CA ARG A 33 -26.73 -11.18 -23.47
C ARG A 33 -27.67 -12.39 -23.28
N GLU A 34 -27.35 -13.50 -23.92
CA GLU A 34 -28.04 -14.76 -23.66
C GLU A 34 -27.56 -15.35 -22.33
N ASP A 35 -28.51 -15.70 -21.46
CA ASP A 35 -28.22 -16.37 -20.19
C ASP A 35 -27.86 -17.84 -20.48
N ILE A 36 -26.58 -18.18 -20.27
CA ILE A 36 -26.11 -19.56 -20.33
C ILE A 36 -26.69 -20.29 -19.12
N GLN A 37 -27.73 -21.11 -19.34
CA GLN A 37 -28.21 -22.00 -18.30
C GLN A 37 -27.16 -23.12 -18.09
N PRO A 38 -26.67 -23.33 -16.86
CA PRO A 38 -25.71 -24.40 -16.61
C PRO A 38 -26.37 -25.75 -16.87
N GLU A 39 -25.77 -26.56 -17.74
CA GLU A 39 -26.18 -27.94 -17.92
C GLU A 39 -26.09 -28.69 -16.59
N VAL A 40 -27.16 -29.41 -16.26
CA VAL A 40 -27.28 -30.17 -15.02
C VAL A 40 -26.24 -31.29 -15.05
N TYR A 41 -25.23 -31.18 -14.18
CA TYR A 41 -24.23 -32.22 -13.99
C TYR A 41 -24.88 -33.49 -13.44
N ILE A 42 -25.02 -34.51 -14.28
CA ILE A 42 -25.47 -35.84 -13.86
C ILE A 42 -24.25 -36.61 -13.34
N LYS A 43 -24.19 -36.77 -12.01
CA LYS A 43 -23.14 -37.54 -11.35
C LYS A 43 -23.31 -39.03 -11.73
N PRO A 44 -22.30 -39.70 -12.32
CA PRO A 44 -22.42 -41.11 -12.66
C PRO A 44 -22.58 -41.93 -11.38
N THR A 45 -23.67 -42.68 -11.32
CA THR A 45 -23.93 -43.65 -10.25
C THR A 45 -22.85 -44.72 -10.32
N LYS A 46 -21.96 -44.76 -9.31
CA LYS A 46 -21.01 -45.86 -9.15
C LYS A 46 -21.82 -47.14 -8.94
N GLU A 47 -21.79 -48.03 -9.92
CA GLU A 47 -22.27 -49.39 -9.74
C GLU A 47 -21.49 -50.05 -8.59
N ALA A 48 -22.24 -50.68 -7.68
CA ALA A 48 -21.68 -51.35 -6.53
C ALA A 48 -20.86 -52.56 -7.01
N ILE A 49 -19.53 -52.41 -6.96
CA ILE A 49 -18.59 -53.51 -7.18
C ILE A 49 -18.98 -54.63 -6.20
N SER A 50 -19.20 -55.82 -6.74
CA SER A 50 -19.56 -56.99 -5.97
C SER A 50 -18.55 -57.23 -4.85
N LYS A 51 -19.06 -57.55 -3.67
CA LYS A 51 -18.31 -57.79 -2.43
C LYS A 51 -17.23 -58.85 -2.71
N VAL A 52 -15.99 -58.42 -2.92
CA VAL A 52 -14.85 -59.33 -3.06
C VAL A 52 -14.71 -60.05 -1.72
N ASN A 53 -14.82 -61.38 -1.73
CA ASN A 53 -14.66 -62.17 -0.52
C ASN A 53 -13.17 -62.23 -0.15
N ILE A 54 -12.77 -61.31 0.73
CA ILE A 54 -11.38 -61.13 1.18
C ILE A 54 -10.84 -62.42 1.80
N GLU A 55 -11.69 -63.24 2.43
CA GLU A 55 -11.28 -64.49 3.10
C GLU A 55 -10.69 -65.52 2.12
N LYS A 56 -11.21 -65.59 0.88
CA LYS A 56 -10.67 -66.46 -0.17
C LYS A 56 -9.29 -66.04 -0.67
N ILE A 57 -8.94 -64.76 -0.51
CA ILE A 57 -7.63 -64.24 -0.91
C ILE A 57 -6.54 -64.76 0.04
N TRP A 58 -6.84 -64.80 1.35
CA TRP A 58 -5.93 -65.29 2.38
C TRP A 58 -5.82 -66.82 2.40
N GLN A 59 -6.94 -67.54 2.27
CA GLN A 59 -6.94 -69.00 2.35
C GLN A 59 -6.14 -69.67 1.23
N ASN A 60 -6.11 -69.07 0.04
CA ASN A 60 -5.45 -69.65 -1.13
C ASN A 60 -4.07 -69.05 -1.41
N ASP A 61 -3.58 -68.15 -0.54
CA ASP A 61 -2.33 -67.38 -0.74
C ASP A 61 -2.10 -67.03 -2.22
N LEU A 62 -3.10 -66.39 -2.84
CA LEU A 62 -3.12 -66.10 -4.29
C LEU A 62 -1.92 -65.24 -4.75
N PHE A 63 -1.18 -64.66 -3.80
CA PHE A 63 -0.03 -63.80 -4.03
C PHE A 63 1.30 -64.43 -3.58
N ASN A 64 1.32 -65.70 -3.14
CA ASN A 64 2.50 -66.41 -2.64
C ASN A 64 3.29 -65.58 -1.59
N THR A 65 2.60 -64.89 -0.69
CA THR A 65 3.24 -64.02 0.31
C THR A 65 3.74 -64.80 1.53
N TYR A 66 3.33 -66.05 1.73
CA TYR A 66 3.81 -66.86 2.85
C TYR A 66 5.11 -67.60 2.51
N GLN A 67 6.24 -67.05 2.96
CA GLN A 67 7.51 -67.78 3.00
C GLN A 67 7.70 -68.38 4.40
N ARG A 68 7.83 -69.71 4.48
CA ARG A 68 8.12 -70.40 5.73
C ARG A 68 9.47 -69.90 6.28
N PRO A 69 9.53 -69.40 7.53
CA PRO A 69 10.80 -68.95 8.08
C PRO A 69 11.79 -70.12 8.12
N PRO A 70 13.03 -69.93 7.65
CA PRO A 70 14.05 -70.97 7.74
C PRO A 70 14.32 -71.34 9.19
N GLN A 71 14.63 -72.61 9.44
CA GLN A 71 14.93 -73.11 10.79
C GLN A 71 16.17 -72.40 11.36
N PRO A 72 16.25 -72.21 12.70
CA PRO A 72 17.36 -71.48 13.31
C PRO A 72 18.68 -72.20 13.05
N ILE A 73 19.59 -71.51 12.36
CA ILE A 73 20.98 -71.95 12.19
C ILE A 73 21.71 -71.66 13.50
N GLU A 74 22.48 -72.62 14.02
CA GLU A 74 23.34 -72.45 15.20
C GLU A 74 24.25 -71.23 15.03
N VAL A 75 24.25 -70.37 16.04
CA VAL A 75 24.94 -69.08 16.05
C VAL A 75 26.45 -69.32 16.07
N VAL A 76 27.09 -69.21 14.90
CA VAL A 76 28.54 -68.99 14.81
C VAL A 76 28.84 -67.64 15.47
N GLU A 77 29.82 -67.65 16.37
CA GLU A 77 30.30 -66.47 17.11
C GLU A 77 30.49 -65.29 16.16
N GLN A 78 29.60 -64.31 16.25
CA GLN A 78 29.57 -63.17 15.34
C GLN A 78 30.79 -62.29 15.65
N ILE A 79 31.71 -62.20 14.68
CA ILE A 79 32.72 -61.13 14.65
C ILE A 79 31.94 -59.82 14.83
N PRO A 80 32.31 -58.93 15.77
CA PRO A 80 31.56 -57.72 16.03
C PRO A 80 31.45 -56.94 14.72
N LEU A 81 30.21 -56.84 14.21
CA LEU A 81 29.91 -56.05 13.03
C LEU A 81 30.43 -54.62 13.30
N PRO A 82 31.20 -54.02 12.38
CA PRO A 82 31.60 -52.64 12.53
C PRO A 82 30.34 -51.80 12.68
N LEU A 83 30.30 -50.97 13.72
CA LEU A 83 29.19 -50.05 13.95
C LEU A 83 28.97 -49.23 12.67
N PRO A 84 27.73 -49.14 12.17
CA PRO A 84 27.45 -48.34 10.99
C PRO A 84 27.95 -46.91 11.26
N PRO A 85 28.62 -46.27 10.29
CA PRO A 85 29.11 -44.92 10.45
C PRO A 85 27.94 -44.02 10.88
N ALA A 86 28.18 -43.14 11.86
CA ALA A 86 27.15 -42.25 12.37
C ALA A 86 26.50 -41.49 11.21
N PRO A 87 25.15 -41.39 11.17
CA PRO A 87 24.45 -40.67 10.11
C PRO A 87 25.01 -39.25 10.00
N GLN A 88 25.69 -38.95 8.91
CA GLN A 88 26.09 -37.57 8.62
C GLN A 88 24.81 -36.81 8.31
N ALA A 89 24.46 -35.84 9.15
CA ALA A 89 23.35 -34.95 8.87
C ALA A 89 23.60 -34.32 7.48
N PRO A 90 22.64 -34.36 6.56
CA PRO A 90 22.81 -33.75 5.25
C PRO A 90 23.14 -32.27 5.45
N ALA A 91 24.28 -31.83 4.90
CA ALA A 91 24.64 -30.43 4.92
C ALA A 91 23.58 -29.67 4.13
N ILE A 92 22.76 -28.88 4.83
CA ILE A 92 21.77 -28.00 4.21
C ILE A 92 22.58 -27.01 3.35
N PRO A 93 22.37 -26.96 2.02
CA PRO A 93 23.07 -26.01 1.18
C PRO A 93 22.75 -24.60 1.69
N ALA A 94 23.80 -23.81 1.94
CA ALA A 94 23.65 -22.44 2.38
C ALA A 94 22.80 -21.67 1.34
N VAL A 95 21.73 -21.03 1.81
CA VAL A 95 20.87 -20.23 0.94
C VAL A 95 21.72 -19.13 0.29
N PRO A 96 21.71 -19.01 -1.05
CA PRO A 96 22.51 -17.99 -1.73
C PRO A 96 22.09 -16.61 -1.22
N LYS A 97 23.07 -15.83 -0.77
CA LYS A 97 22.85 -14.46 -0.31
C LYS A 97 22.36 -13.62 -1.51
N PRO A 98 21.27 -12.85 -1.39
CA PRO A 98 20.79 -12.03 -2.48
C PRO A 98 21.83 -10.97 -2.86
N GLU A 99 22.14 -10.87 -4.15
CA GLU A 99 22.98 -9.82 -4.72
C GLU A 99 22.11 -8.63 -5.12
N PHE A 100 22.38 -7.46 -4.51
CA PHE A 100 21.69 -6.21 -4.82
C PHE A 100 22.47 -5.44 -5.89
N LEU A 101 21.77 -5.03 -6.94
CA LEU A 101 22.32 -4.16 -7.98
C LEU A 101 22.31 -2.71 -7.51
N GLU A 102 23.23 -1.93 -8.06
CA GLU A 102 23.25 -0.49 -7.86
C GLU A 102 21.97 0.16 -8.43
N PRO A 103 21.44 1.21 -7.78
CA PRO A 103 20.25 1.91 -8.24
C PRO A 103 20.37 2.42 -9.68
N LEU A 104 19.25 2.54 -10.40
CA LEU A 104 19.26 3.08 -11.75
C LEU A 104 19.74 4.53 -11.68
N ASP A 105 20.62 4.90 -12.59
CA ASP A 105 21.02 6.30 -12.77
C ASP A 105 20.01 7.02 -13.69
N ILE A 106 18.77 7.07 -13.24
CA ILE A 106 17.66 7.73 -13.95
C ILE A 106 16.88 8.63 -13.00
N THR A 107 16.31 9.71 -13.55
CA THR A 107 15.57 10.71 -12.80
C THR A 107 14.14 10.83 -13.34
N LEU A 108 13.14 10.76 -12.46
CA LEU A 108 11.76 11.01 -12.83
C LEU A 108 11.49 12.52 -12.93
N LYS A 109 11.15 12.99 -14.13
CA LYS A 109 10.92 14.42 -14.41
C LYS A 109 9.44 14.79 -14.43
N GLY A 110 8.57 13.87 -14.82
CA GLY A 110 7.15 14.14 -14.96
C GLY A 110 6.30 12.88 -15.04
N ILE A 111 5.03 13.02 -14.67
CA ILE A 111 4.01 11.98 -14.77
C ILE A 111 2.78 12.61 -15.41
N MET A 112 2.18 11.91 -16.37
CA MET A 112 0.91 12.26 -16.99
C MET A 112 -0.08 11.12 -16.76
N ILE A 113 -1.09 11.38 -15.93
CA ILE A 113 -2.23 10.48 -15.74
C ILE A 113 -3.38 11.04 -16.57
N LEU A 114 -3.78 10.30 -17.60
CA LEU A 114 -4.87 10.73 -18.48
C LEU A 114 -6.22 10.19 -17.99
N VAL A 115 -6.29 8.95 -17.51
CA VAL A 115 -7.50 8.24 -17.04
C VAL A 115 -7.10 7.18 -15.98
N ASN A 116 -8.03 6.66 -15.18
CA ASN A 116 -7.84 5.54 -14.22
C ASN A 116 -7.47 4.18 -14.88
N ASP A 117 -6.88 4.20 -16.07
CA ASP A 117 -6.43 3.03 -16.82
C ASP A 117 -4.92 3.13 -17.01
N ASP A 118 -4.20 2.21 -16.37
CA ASP A 118 -2.73 2.18 -16.30
C ASP A 118 -2.08 2.13 -17.70
N SER A 119 -2.78 1.63 -18.73
CA SER A 119 -2.28 1.54 -20.11
C SER A 119 -2.06 2.91 -20.78
N ARG A 120 -2.77 3.95 -20.32
CA ARG A 120 -2.72 5.31 -20.89
C ARG A 120 -1.84 6.26 -20.09
N ASN A 121 -1.36 5.86 -18.92
CA ASN A 121 -0.46 6.66 -18.12
C ASN A 121 0.91 6.75 -18.79
N ARG A 122 1.56 7.91 -18.65
CA ARG A 122 2.90 8.16 -19.20
C ARG A 122 3.81 8.77 -18.14
N ALA A 123 5.08 8.40 -18.16
CA ALA A 123 6.12 8.98 -17.32
C ALA A 123 7.23 9.58 -18.20
N ILE A 124 7.69 10.78 -17.83
CA ILE A 124 8.87 11.41 -18.43
C ILE A 124 10.06 11.07 -17.53
N ILE A 125 11.00 10.30 -18.06
CA ILE A 125 12.17 9.82 -17.34
C ILE A 125 13.42 10.26 -18.09
N ALA A 126 14.36 10.83 -17.35
CA ALA A 126 15.69 11.19 -17.84
C ALA A 126 16.68 10.08 -17.50
N ASN A 127 17.36 9.53 -18.49
CA ASN A 127 18.52 8.68 -18.25
C ASN A 127 19.75 9.58 -18.08
N ASN A 128 20.35 9.57 -16.89
CA ASN A 128 21.45 10.47 -16.56
C ASN A 128 22.76 10.03 -17.24
N LYS A 129 22.95 8.72 -17.51
CA LYS A 129 24.12 8.21 -18.24
C LYS A 129 24.14 8.65 -19.70
N LEU A 130 22.99 8.66 -20.34
CA LEU A 130 22.83 9.00 -21.76
C LEU A 130 22.42 10.46 -21.99
N GLU A 131 22.15 11.21 -20.92
CA GLU A 131 21.60 12.57 -20.94
C GLU A 131 20.36 12.72 -21.85
N ARG A 132 19.52 11.70 -21.89
CA ARG A 132 18.33 11.65 -22.75
C ARG A 132 17.05 11.57 -21.94
N GLU A 133 16.07 12.36 -22.32
CA GLU A 133 14.73 12.33 -21.77
C GLU A 133 13.79 11.59 -22.72
N GLY A 134 12.98 10.69 -22.17
CA GLY A 134 12.03 9.88 -22.93
C GLY A 134 10.67 9.84 -22.27
N LEU A 135 9.64 9.58 -23.09
CA LEU A 135 8.29 9.31 -22.62
C LEU A 135 8.07 7.79 -22.59
N TYR A 136 7.73 7.27 -21.42
CA TYR A 136 7.59 5.84 -21.17
C TYR A 136 6.17 5.50 -20.73
N LYS A 137 5.73 4.29 -21.07
CA LYS A 137 4.48 3.66 -20.62
C LYS A 137 4.76 2.37 -19.86
N VAL A 138 3.76 1.88 -19.12
CA VAL A 138 3.83 0.58 -18.45
C VAL A 138 4.22 -0.51 -19.45
N GLY A 139 5.20 -1.33 -19.06
CA GLY A 139 5.79 -2.39 -19.87
C GLY A 139 7.05 -2.00 -20.65
N ASP A 140 7.35 -0.70 -20.79
CA ASP A 140 8.58 -0.26 -21.47
C ASP A 140 9.83 -0.60 -20.65
N MET A 141 10.95 -0.81 -21.35
CA MET A 141 12.25 -1.16 -20.76
C MET A 141 13.16 0.07 -20.69
N ILE A 142 13.88 0.21 -19.57
CA ILE A 142 14.93 1.19 -19.35
C ILE A 142 16.13 0.46 -18.73
N GLU A 143 17.25 0.44 -19.46
CA GLU A 143 18.41 -0.41 -19.11
C GLU A 143 17.97 -1.88 -18.97
N ASP A 144 18.14 -2.49 -17.79
CA ASP A 144 17.72 -3.85 -17.47
C ASP A 144 16.43 -3.90 -16.62
N ALA A 145 15.71 -2.78 -16.54
CA ALA A 145 14.50 -2.64 -15.73
C ALA A 145 13.24 -2.44 -16.58
N GLN A 146 12.15 -3.07 -16.18
CA GLN A 146 10.84 -2.88 -16.80
C GLN A 146 9.97 -1.95 -15.95
N LEU A 147 9.32 -0.98 -16.59
CA LEU A 147 8.36 -0.10 -15.93
C LEU A 147 7.09 -0.88 -15.60
N LEU A 148 6.90 -1.23 -14.33
CA LEU A 148 5.78 -2.05 -13.87
C LEU A 148 4.51 -1.22 -13.68
N ARG A 149 4.64 -0.03 -13.09
CA ARG A 149 3.48 0.80 -12.77
C ARG A 149 3.81 2.29 -12.65
N ILE A 150 2.85 3.12 -13.01
CA ILE A 150 2.92 4.58 -12.93
C ILE A 150 1.82 5.06 -11.97
N PHE A 151 2.22 5.64 -10.85
CA PHE A 151 1.35 6.33 -9.90
C PHE A 151 1.40 7.84 -10.14
N ASN A 152 0.62 8.60 -9.38
CA ASN A 152 0.56 10.06 -9.45
C ASN A 152 1.84 10.76 -8.96
N ASN A 153 2.57 10.13 -8.02
CA ASN A 153 3.76 10.70 -7.38
C ASN A 153 5.04 9.86 -7.55
N LYS A 154 4.90 8.62 -8.06
CA LYS A 154 6.01 7.67 -8.19
C LYS A 154 5.84 6.73 -9.37
N VAL A 155 6.93 6.08 -9.76
CA VAL A 155 6.93 4.97 -10.72
C VAL A 155 7.68 3.79 -10.10
N ILE A 156 7.25 2.58 -10.44
CA ILE A 156 7.86 1.34 -9.94
C ILE A 156 8.46 0.56 -11.11
N PHE A 157 9.71 0.16 -10.94
CA PHE A 157 10.47 -0.67 -11.86
C PHE A 157 10.75 -2.04 -11.24
N ILE A 158 10.87 -3.05 -12.11
CA ILE A 158 11.41 -4.37 -11.75
C ILE A 158 12.64 -4.65 -12.60
N ARG A 159 13.75 -4.97 -11.94
CA ARG A 159 15.02 -5.35 -12.55
C ARG A 159 15.01 -6.80 -12.98
N SER A 160 15.96 -7.15 -13.86
CA SER A 160 16.20 -8.52 -14.32
C SER A 160 16.47 -9.53 -13.19
N ASN A 161 17.08 -9.11 -12.07
CA ASN A 161 17.33 -9.94 -10.88
C ASN A 161 16.13 -10.00 -9.90
N GLY A 162 15.01 -9.36 -10.22
CA GLY A 162 13.82 -9.27 -9.36
C GLY A 162 13.85 -8.13 -8.34
N GLN A 163 14.92 -7.32 -8.28
CA GLN A 163 14.98 -6.13 -7.44
C GLN A 163 13.94 -5.10 -7.92
N GLN A 164 13.16 -4.57 -6.97
CA GLN A 164 12.21 -3.49 -7.25
C GLN A 164 12.84 -2.14 -6.94
N GLU A 165 12.61 -1.18 -7.84
CA GLU A 165 13.08 0.19 -7.66
C GLU A 165 11.93 1.17 -7.80
N VAL A 166 11.91 2.16 -6.92
CA VAL A 166 10.86 3.17 -6.87
C VAL A 166 11.49 4.53 -7.09
N LEU A 167 11.01 5.25 -8.09
CA LEU A 167 11.41 6.63 -8.33
C LEU A 167 10.27 7.56 -7.98
N TYR A 168 10.60 8.59 -7.23
CA TYR A 168 9.67 9.62 -6.82
C TYR A 168 9.83 10.85 -7.69
N LEU A 169 8.72 11.54 -7.95
CA LEU A 169 8.76 12.80 -8.68
C LEU A 169 9.39 13.91 -7.84
N ARG A 170 9.24 13.83 -6.51
CA ARG A 170 9.71 14.86 -5.57
C ARG A 170 10.25 14.21 -4.30
N GLU A 171 11.23 14.84 -3.67
CA GLU A 171 11.82 14.35 -2.42
C GLU A 171 10.81 14.25 -1.27
N HIS A 172 9.81 15.14 -1.25
CA HIS A 172 8.77 15.08 -0.23
C HIS A 172 7.90 13.83 -0.39
N ASP A 173 7.67 13.36 -1.62
CA ASP A 173 6.90 12.15 -1.88
C ASP A 173 7.67 10.92 -1.40
N ALA A 174 8.99 10.90 -1.58
CA ALA A 174 9.86 9.87 -1.04
C ALA A 174 9.83 9.79 0.50
N LYS A 175 9.78 10.96 1.18
CA LYS A 175 9.71 11.04 2.64
C LYS A 175 8.33 10.66 3.20
N MET A 176 7.29 10.76 2.38
CA MET A 176 5.90 10.54 2.77
C MET A 176 5.36 9.19 2.27
N ASP A 177 6.12 8.42 1.49
CA ASP A 177 5.67 7.14 0.95
C ASP A 177 5.52 6.08 2.06
N PRO A 178 4.30 5.55 2.27
CA PRO A 178 4.05 4.45 3.20
C PRO A 178 4.83 3.17 2.89
N ALA A 179 5.36 3.00 1.67
CA ALA A 179 6.25 1.88 1.34
C ALA A 179 7.54 1.87 2.19
N TYR A 180 7.97 3.04 2.72
CA TYR A 180 9.03 3.15 3.72
C TYR A 180 8.50 3.39 5.14
N ALA A 181 7.23 3.80 5.29
CA ALA A 181 6.55 3.89 6.57
C ALA A 181 5.52 2.76 6.74
N LEU A 182 6.02 1.61 7.22
CA LEU A 182 5.31 0.55 7.94
C LEU A 182 4.76 -0.64 7.12
N ILE A 183 5.67 -1.53 6.73
CA ILE A 183 5.41 -2.98 6.87
C ILE A 183 5.35 -3.26 8.39
N GLY A 184 4.14 -3.35 8.94
CA GLY A 184 3.90 -3.83 10.31
C GLY A 184 3.70 -2.76 11.39
N GLY A 185 3.17 -3.20 12.53
CA GLY A 185 2.99 -2.39 13.74
C GLY A 185 1.68 -1.61 13.84
N TRP A 186 0.75 -1.73 12.88
CA TRP A 186 -0.57 -1.10 12.99
C TRP A 186 -1.41 -1.63 14.17
N ASN A 187 -1.01 -2.76 14.76
CA ASN A 187 -1.57 -3.33 15.99
C ASN A 187 -1.46 -2.39 17.21
N GLU A 188 -0.51 -1.45 17.19
CA GLU A 188 -0.39 -0.39 18.21
C GLU A 188 -1.39 0.76 17.99
N VAL A 189 -1.93 0.87 16.77
CA VAL A 189 -2.84 1.93 16.37
C VAL A 189 -4.27 1.46 16.46
N ILE A 190 -4.55 0.26 15.97
CA ILE A 190 -5.90 -0.33 15.91
C ILE A 190 -5.89 -1.73 16.47
N GLN A 191 -6.87 -2.03 17.31
CA GLN A 191 -7.17 -3.39 17.77
C GLN A 191 -8.62 -3.74 17.44
N LYS A 192 -8.82 -4.93 16.89
CA LYS A 192 -10.16 -5.47 16.66
C LYS A 192 -10.73 -6.02 17.96
N VAL A 193 -11.86 -5.49 18.42
CA VAL A 193 -12.56 -5.97 19.62
C VAL A 193 -13.61 -7.00 19.23
N THR A 194 -14.44 -6.69 18.23
CA THR A 194 -15.41 -7.63 17.63
C THR A 194 -15.45 -7.43 16.11
N GLU A 195 -16.36 -8.11 15.40
CA GLU A 195 -16.47 -8.05 13.93
C GLU A 195 -16.61 -6.61 13.38
N ASN A 196 -17.34 -5.74 14.09
CA ASN A 196 -17.66 -4.38 13.68
C ASN A 196 -17.25 -3.32 14.72
N ASN A 197 -16.54 -3.70 15.78
CA ASN A 197 -16.07 -2.77 16.81
C ASN A 197 -14.55 -2.83 16.92
N TYR A 198 -13.93 -1.66 16.85
CA TYR A 198 -12.48 -1.48 16.82
C TYR A 198 -12.09 -0.45 17.88
N LEU A 199 -10.93 -0.66 18.48
CA LEU A 199 -10.28 0.28 19.39
C LEU A 199 -9.20 1.02 18.59
N LEU A 200 -9.20 2.35 18.63
CA LEU A 200 -8.27 3.20 17.90
C LEU A 200 -7.51 4.07 18.90
N SER A 201 -6.18 4.00 18.94
CA SER A 201 -5.35 4.89 19.75
C SER A 201 -5.13 6.23 19.03
N PRO A 202 -5.70 7.34 19.53
CA PRO A 202 -5.53 8.64 18.87
C PRO A 202 -4.08 9.11 18.88
N THR A 203 -3.31 8.79 19.93
CA THR A 203 -1.91 9.21 20.03
C THR A 203 -1.01 8.42 19.10
N ALA A 204 -1.19 7.11 18.94
CA ALA A 204 -0.44 6.30 17.98
C ALA A 204 -0.85 6.64 16.53
N PHE A 205 -2.14 6.88 16.29
CA PHE A 205 -2.67 7.27 14.99
C PHE A 205 -2.08 8.61 14.52
N SER A 206 -2.13 9.65 15.35
CA SER A 206 -1.60 10.99 15.00
C SER A 206 -0.08 11.03 14.81
N LYS A 207 0.68 10.14 15.47
CA LYS A 207 2.13 9.99 15.23
C LYS A 207 2.43 9.42 13.84
N ARG A 208 1.62 8.49 13.34
CA ARG A 208 1.85 7.80 12.06
C ARG A 208 1.21 8.52 10.88
N ILE A 209 0.05 9.13 11.10
CA ILE A 209 -0.73 9.82 10.09
C ILE A 209 -0.67 11.31 10.38
N THR A 210 0.25 11.97 9.68
CA THR A 210 0.58 13.39 9.94
C THR A 210 -0.44 14.35 9.34
N ASN A 211 -1.17 13.92 8.30
CA ASN A 211 -2.14 14.75 7.61
C ASN A 211 -3.21 13.91 6.89
N LEU A 212 -4.29 14.59 6.49
CA LEU A 212 -5.44 13.98 5.83
C LEU A 212 -5.11 13.42 4.44
N ALA A 213 -4.21 14.04 3.68
CA ALA A 213 -3.87 13.55 2.34
C ALA A 213 -3.21 12.17 2.41
N GLN A 214 -2.27 11.98 3.35
CA GLN A 214 -1.65 10.68 3.62
C GLN A 214 -2.68 9.59 3.95
N PHE A 215 -3.70 9.93 4.73
CA PHE A 215 -4.80 9.00 5.05
C PHE A 215 -5.64 8.63 3.82
N ILE A 216 -5.97 9.63 2.99
CA ILE A 216 -6.71 9.45 1.74
C ILE A 216 -5.94 8.54 0.77
N ASP A 217 -4.65 8.78 0.61
CA ASP A 217 -3.79 8.01 -0.29
C ASP A 217 -3.61 6.57 0.19
N MET A 218 -3.40 6.36 1.50
CA MET A 218 -3.17 5.03 2.06
C MET A 218 -4.39 4.10 1.99
N LEU A 219 -5.60 4.66 1.98
CA LEU A 219 -6.84 3.92 1.79
C LEU A 219 -7.36 3.96 0.34
N ASP A 220 -6.63 4.63 -0.57
CA ASP A 220 -7.03 4.83 -1.97
C ASP A 220 -8.48 5.32 -2.09
N LEU A 221 -8.80 6.40 -1.35
CA LEU A 221 -10.16 6.91 -1.23
C LEU A 221 -10.57 7.70 -2.47
N THR A 222 -11.65 7.28 -3.13
CA THR A 222 -12.16 7.93 -4.34
C THR A 222 -13.65 8.29 -4.23
N THR A 223 -14.05 9.44 -4.79
CA THR A 223 -15.47 9.83 -4.77
C THR A 223 -16.27 8.97 -5.74
N VAL A 224 -17.40 8.42 -5.27
CA VAL A 224 -18.35 7.69 -6.12
C VAL A 224 -19.50 8.59 -6.53
N TYR A 225 -19.86 8.53 -7.81
CA TYR A 225 -21.03 9.18 -8.38
C TYR A 225 -22.04 8.15 -8.88
N LYS A 226 -23.32 8.42 -8.65
CA LYS A 226 -24.45 7.69 -9.23
C LYS A 226 -25.44 8.72 -9.76
N GLU A 227 -25.80 8.62 -11.04
CA GLU A 227 -26.73 9.55 -11.69
C GLU A 227 -26.32 11.03 -11.54
N GLY A 228 -25.01 11.30 -11.66
CA GLY A 228 -24.44 12.64 -11.53
C GLY A 228 -24.38 13.20 -10.09
N ARG A 229 -24.83 12.45 -9.09
CA ARG A 229 -24.77 12.84 -7.67
C ARG A 229 -23.70 12.03 -6.97
N SER A 230 -22.90 12.67 -6.11
CA SER A 230 -21.99 11.91 -5.27
C SER A 230 -22.78 11.16 -4.20
N ILE A 231 -22.50 9.87 -4.07
CA ILE A 231 -23.15 8.99 -3.09
C ILE A 231 -22.25 8.63 -1.91
N GLY A 232 -20.96 8.94 -1.97
CA GLY A 232 -20.00 8.62 -0.92
C GLY A 232 -18.57 8.48 -1.40
N ILE A 233 -17.76 7.80 -0.60
CA ILE A 233 -16.33 7.57 -0.84
C ILE A 233 -16.09 6.07 -0.94
N ARG A 234 -15.48 5.61 -2.03
CA ARG A 234 -15.04 4.23 -2.22
C ARG A 234 -13.67 4.01 -1.62
N VAL A 235 -13.52 2.92 -0.90
CA VAL A 235 -12.23 2.37 -0.48
C VAL A 235 -11.61 1.60 -1.65
N GLY A 236 -10.40 1.95 -2.03
CA GLY A 236 -9.67 1.33 -3.13
C GLY A 236 -9.06 -0.01 -2.74
N GLN A 237 -7.83 -0.27 -3.18
CA GLN A 237 -7.17 -1.56 -2.88
C GLN A 237 -6.77 -1.65 -1.41
N VAL A 238 -7.12 -2.76 -0.76
CA VAL A 238 -6.81 -3.04 0.65
C VAL A 238 -5.95 -4.31 0.73
N ALA A 239 -4.69 -4.17 1.16
CA ALA A 239 -3.81 -5.32 1.41
C ALA A 239 -4.08 -5.95 2.78
N GLN A 240 -3.72 -7.23 2.95
CA GLN A 240 -4.08 -8.05 4.12
C GLN A 240 -3.58 -7.49 5.46
N ASP A 241 -2.43 -6.79 5.45
CA ASP A 241 -1.82 -6.16 6.63
C ASP A 241 -1.84 -4.61 6.59
N SER A 242 -2.70 -4.05 5.74
CA SER A 242 -2.82 -2.59 5.59
C SER A 242 -3.71 -1.97 6.65
N LEU A 243 -3.63 -0.63 6.79
CA LEU A 243 -4.55 0.13 7.63
C LEU A 243 -6.01 -0.19 7.31
N GLY A 244 -6.37 -0.27 6.03
CA GLY A 244 -7.75 -0.52 5.61
C GLY A 244 -8.29 -1.85 6.15
N ALA A 245 -7.49 -2.92 6.07
CA ALA A 245 -7.87 -4.24 6.57
C ALA A 245 -8.06 -4.22 8.10
N LEU A 246 -7.18 -3.52 8.82
CA LEU A 246 -7.26 -3.42 10.28
C LEU A 246 -8.39 -2.52 10.78
N LEU A 247 -8.78 -1.52 9.98
CA LEU A 247 -10.02 -0.77 10.19
C LEU A 247 -11.28 -1.61 9.86
N GLY A 248 -11.13 -2.83 9.34
CA GLY A 248 -12.25 -3.66 8.92
C GLY A 248 -12.90 -3.20 7.61
N LEU A 249 -12.23 -2.35 6.84
CA LEU A 249 -12.64 -1.92 5.51
C LEU A 249 -12.21 -2.95 4.48
N LEU A 250 -13.05 -3.16 3.47
CA LEU A 250 -12.77 -4.04 2.34
C LEU A 250 -12.68 -3.23 1.05
N GLN A 251 -12.02 -3.82 0.06
CA GLN A 251 -11.97 -3.27 -1.27
C GLN A 251 -13.39 -3.05 -1.81
N ASN A 252 -13.61 -1.87 -2.42
CA ASN A 252 -14.89 -1.43 -2.98
C ASN A 252 -16.01 -1.10 -1.99
N ASP A 253 -15.75 -1.09 -0.67
CA ASP A 253 -16.70 -0.53 0.29
C ASP A 253 -16.98 0.94 -0.05
N ILE A 254 -18.25 1.37 0.05
CA ILE A 254 -18.64 2.76 -0.14
C ILE A 254 -19.05 3.37 1.18
N ILE A 255 -18.23 4.23 1.75
CA ILE A 255 -18.52 5.01 2.96
C ILE A 255 -19.61 6.03 2.61
N LEU A 256 -20.76 5.91 3.28
CA LEU A 256 -21.93 6.75 3.09
C LEU A 256 -21.95 7.89 4.12
N THR A 257 -21.80 7.56 5.40
CA THR A 257 -21.83 8.51 6.50
C THR A 257 -20.77 8.20 7.56
N ILE A 258 -20.33 9.24 8.26
CA ILE A 258 -19.48 9.15 9.45
C ILE A 258 -20.15 10.02 10.51
N ASN A 259 -20.48 9.46 11.67
CA ASN A 259 -21.26 10.14 12.73
C ASN A 259 -22.50 10.86 12.18
N ASP A 260 -23.27 10.15 11.36
CA ASP A 260 -24.50 10.64 10.71
C ASP A 260 -24.33 11.79 9.70
N ILE A 261 -23.10 12.22 9.43
CA ILE A 261 -22.79 13.24 8.41
C ILE A 261 -22.38 12.54 7.11
N GLY A 262 -22.97 12.96 5.99
CA GLY A 262 -22.72 12.39 4.67
C GLY A 262 -21.28 12.60 4.19
N ALA A 263 -20.68 11.58 3.60
CA ALA A 263 -19.37 11.64 2.96
C ALA A 263 -19.44 12.05 1.48
N THR A 264 -20.55 12.63 1.04
CA THR A 264 -20.90 12.88 -0.38
C THR A 264 -20.17 14.09 -0.96
N ASP A 265 -20.16 15.23 -0.27
CA ASP A 265 -19.61 16.48 -0.80
C ASP A 265 -18.39 16.99 -0.01
N THR A 266 -17.63 17.90 -0.63
CA THR A 266 -16.40 18.46 -0.06
C THR A 266 -16.64 19.21 1.25
N ALA A 267 -17.75 19.93 1.39
CA ALA A 267 -18.04 20.69 2.60
C ALA A 267 -18.38 19.77 3.78
N SER A 268 -19.17 18.72 3.54
CA SER A 268 -19.46 17.70 4.54
C SER A 268 -18.20 16.94 4.97
N ARG A 269 -17.31 16.60 4.02
CA ARG A 269 -16.01 15.96 4.33
C ARG A 269 -15.09 16.85 5.16
N PHE A 270 -15.07 18.16 4.90
CA PHE A 270 -14.30 19.09 5.72
C PHE A 270 -14.87 19.22 7.14
N THR A 271 -16.19 19.19 7.28
CA THR A 271 -16.88 19.17 8.58
C THR A 271 -16.57 17.89 9.34
N LEU A 272 -16.62 16.74 8.67
CA LEU A 272 -16.23 15.44 9.21
C LEU A 272 -14.81 15.46 9.76
N TYR A 273 -13.86 15.95 8.96
CA TYR A 273 -12.46 16.08 9.39
C TYR A 273 -12.34 16.89 10.69
N LYS A 274 -13.01 18.04 10.78
CA LYS A 274 -12.97 18.88 11.99
C LYS A 274 -13.58 18.20 13.21
N ILE A 275 -14.70 17.52 13.05
CA ILE A 275 -15.39 16.82 14.14
C ILE A 275 -14.51 15.68 14.65
N VAL A 276 -14.06 14.81 13.74
CA VAL A 276 -13.25 13.64 14.10
C VAL A 276 -11.92 14.04 14.74
N THR A 277 -11.28 15.11 14.27
CA THR A 277 -10.02 15.61 14.86
C THR A 277 -10.18 16.35 16.18
N ALA A 278 -11.41 16.79 16.51
CA ALA A 278 -11.72 17.43 17.79
C ALA A 278 -12.22 16.45 18.86
N MET A 279 -12.46 15.18 18.51
CA MET A 279 -12.89 14.13 19.44
C MET A 279 -11.80 13.80 20.46
N GLY A 280 -12.24 13.49 21.67
CA GLY A 280 -11.40 13.16 22.82
C GLY A 280 -11.25 11.65 23.04
N GLU A 281 -10.62 11.31 24.16
CA GLU A 281 -10.57 9.93 24.63
C GLU A 281 -11.99 9.45 25.01
N ASP A 282 -12.25 8.17 24.73
CA ASP A 282 -13.53 7.44 24.86
C ASP A 282 -14.67 7.83 23.90
N ASP A 283 -14.44 8.80 23.00
CA ASP A 283 -15.41 9.11 21.96
C ASP A 283 -15.54 7.98 20.93
N ILE A 284 -16.71 7.89 20.29
CA ILE A 284 -17.03 6.83 19.32
C ILE A 284 -17.25 7.43 17.94
N ILE A 285 -16.51 6.92 16.95
CA ILE A 285 -16.73 7.20 15.54
C ILE A 285 -17.56 6.05 14.95
N THR A 286 -18.75 6.36 14.44
CA THR A 286 -19.60 5.40 13.74
C THR A 286 -19.52 5.66 12.25
N VAL A 287 -19.06 4.67 11.48
CA VAL A 287 -18.95 4.72 10.03
C VAL A 287 -20.01 3.81 9.42
N THR A 288 -20.89 4.36 8.60
CA THR A 288 -21.86 3.58 7.84
C THR A 288 -21.40 3.48 6.40
N LEU A 289 -21.29 2.25 5.91
CA LEU A 289 -20.84 1.95 4.55
C LEU A 289 -21.78 0.99 3.84
N SER A 290 -21.71 0.97 2.52
CA SER A 290 -22.35 -0.02 1.66
C SER A 290 -21.32 -1.05 1.21
N ARG A 291 -21.50 -2.30 1.64
CA ARG A 291 -20.68 -3.45 1.26
C ARG A 291 -21.54 -4.45 0.53
N ASN A 292 -21.20 -4.77 -0.73
CA ASN A 292 -22.02 -5.65 -1.57
C ASN A 292 -23.51 -5.25 -1.60
N ASN A 293 -23.77 -3.93 -1.70
CA ASN A 293 -25.11 -3.33 -1.65
C ASN A 293 -25.88 -3.47 -0.33
N GLN A 294 -25.22 -3.90 0.75
CA GLN A 294 -25.80 -3.96 2.09
C GLN A 294 -25.21 -2.87 2.99
N ASN A 295 -26.04 -2.26 3.84
CA ASN A 295 -25.58 -1.26 4.80
C ASN A 295 -24.91 -1.97 5.99
N VAL A 296 -23.66 -1.63 6.24
CA VAL A 296 -22.86 -2.13 7.36
C VAL A 296 -22.43 -0.92 8.19
N SER A 297 -22.48 -1.07 9.51
CA SER A 297 -21.99 -0.07 10.45
C SER A 297 -20.74 -0.60 11.15
N ILE A 298 -19.68 0.21 11.18
CA ILE A 298 -18.44 -0.05 11.90
C ILE A 298 -18.26 1.03 12.96
N LYS A 299 -17.90 0.64 14.19
CA LYS A 299 -17.66 1.56 15.29
C LYS A 299 -16.19 1.52 15.70
N TYR A 300 -15.63 2.72 15.88
CA TYR A 300 -14.27 2.92 16.39
C TYR A 300 -14.35 3.67 17.70
N THR A 301 -13.90 3.05 18.79
CA THR A 301 -13.78 3.71 20.10
C THR A 301 -12.37 4.29 20.22
N LEU A 302 -12.28 5.58 20.52
CA LEU A 302 -11.01 6.28 20.68
C LEU A 302 -10.46 6.01 22.07
N ARG A 303 -9.42 5.18 22.20
CA ARG A 303 -8.79 4.92 23.49
C ARG A 303 -7.34 4.52 23.28
N ASP A 304 -6.45 5.10 24.06
CA ASP A 304 -5.08 4.64 24.09
C ASP A 304 -4.97 3.31 24.85
N PHE A 305 -4.27 2.37 24.25
CA PHE A 305 -4.02 1.06 24.86
C PHE A 305 -2.51 0.82 24.86
N LYS A 306 -2.00 0.39 26.02
CA LYS A 306 -0.63 -0.14 26.10
C LYS A 306 -0.68 -1.58 25.62
N HIS A 307 0.15 -1.91 24.64
CA HIS A 307 0.38 -3.29 24.28
C HIS A 307 0.97 -4.01 25.50
N SER A 308 0.25 -4.96 26.08
CA SER A 308 0.88 -5.95 26.95
C SER A 308 1.62 -6.92 26.04
N GLU A 309 2.94 -6.87 26.04
CA GLU A 309 3.76 -7.98 25.55
C GLU A 309 3.29 -9.25 26.28
N GLY A 310 2.57 -10.14 25.59
CA GLY A 310 1.95 -11.27 26.26
C GLY A 310 0.90 -12.00 25.43
N ALA A 311 1.25 -12.40 24.21
CA ALA A 311 0.62 -13.54 23.52
C ALA A 311 1.48 -13.95 22.32
N THR A 312 2.65 -14.52 22.60
CA THR A 312 3.35 -15.39 21.65
C THR A 312 3.27 -16.81 22.20
N PRO A 313 2.89 -17.82 21.39
CA PRO A 313 2.91 -19.22 21.82
C PRO A 313 4.31 -19.65 22.26
N GLU A 314 4.34 -20.59 23.22
CA GLU A 314 5.51 -21.01 24.01
C GLU A 314 6.80 -21.29 23.20
N PRO A 315 7.98 -21.04 23.79
CA PRO A 315 9.27 -21.19 23.14
C PRO A 315 9.78 -22.63 23.22
N VAL A 316 10.31 -23.13 22.10
CA VAL A 316 11.18 -24.31 22.09
C VAL A 316 12.56 -23.88 22.58
N GLU A 317 13.05 -24.57 23.59
CA GLU A 317 14.28 -24.29 24.33
C GLU A 317 15.53 -24.26 23.45
N GLY A 318 16.41 -23.29 23.75
CA GLY A 318 17.84 -23.41 23.55
C GLY A 318 18.48 -22.28 22.77
N GLU A 319 18.65 -21.11 23.37
CA GLU A 319 19.67 -20.15 22.95
C GLU A 319 20.19 -19.35 24.15
N GLN A 320 21.51 -19.25 24.21
CA GLN A 320 22.30 -18.72 25.32
C GLN A 320 22.07 -17.22 25.52
N GLU A 321 22.03 -16.80 26.78
CA GLU A 321 22.02 -15.40 27.21
C GLU A 321 23.15 -14.58 26.57
N VAL A 322 22.78 -13.53 25.83
CA VAL A 322 23.64 -12.37 25.59
C VAL A 322 22.99 -11.19 26.32
N GLN A 323 23.66 -10.73 27.39
CA GLN A 323 23.28 -9.54 28.14
C GLN A 323 23.39 -8.27 27.26
N PRO A 324 22.47 -7.30 27.36
CA PRO A 324 22.63 -5.99 26.72
C PRO A 324 23.73 -5.16 27.40
N PRO A 325 24.53 -4.36 26.66
CA PRO A 325 25.61 -3.58 27.24
C PRO A 325 25.07 -2.36 27.99
N THR A 326 25.53 -2.21 29.23
CA THR A 326 25.39 -1.01 30.06
C THR A 326 26.00 0.22 29.37
N PRO A 327 25.34 1.39 29.37
CA PRO A 327 25.90 2.59 28.77
C PRO A 327 27.11 3.11 29.57
N LYS A 328 28.30 3.07 28.96
CA LYS A 328 29.48 3.78 29.47
C LYS A 328 29.33 5.28 29.18
N SER A 329 29.22 6.09 30.22
CA SER A 329 29.48 7.52 30.16
C SER A 329 30.95 7.76 29.83
N ILE A 330 31.22 8.34 28.67
CA ILE A 330 32.55 8.83 28.32
C ILE A 330 32.64 10.26 28.84
N GLU A 331 33.27 10.46 29.99
CA GLU A 331 33.68 11.79 30.46
C GLU A 331 34.90 12.23 29.65
N LEU A 332 34.74 13.23 28.77
CA LEU A 332 35.87 13.89 28.11
C LEU A 332 36.51 14.92 29.07
N PRO A 333 37.86 15.05 29.07
CA PRO A 333 38.55 16.08 29.84
C PRO A 333 38.12 17.50 29.43
N PRO A 334 38.01 18.45 30.38
CA PRO A 334 37.43 19.78 30.17
C PRO A 334 38.11 20.60 29.07
N GLU A 335 39.42 20.42 28.85
CA GLU A 335 40.18 21.11 27.81
C GLU A 335 39.70 20.77 26.38
N LYS A 336 39.29 19.52 26.13
CA LYS A 336 38.80 19.09 24.80
C LYS A 336 37.38 19.55 24.52
N LEU A 337 36.57 19.76 25.56
CA LEU A 337 35.22 20.29 25.44
C LEU A 337 35.24 21.76 25.01
N GLU A 338 36.19 22.55 25.50
CA GLU A 338 36.33 23.95 25.08
C GLU A 338 36.80 24.05 23.62
N GLU A 339 37.74 23.21 23.19
CA GLU A 339 38.18 23.17 21.79
C GLU A 339 37.07 22.75 20.83
N GLU A 340 36.27 21.74 21.18
CA GLU A 340 35.10 21.34 20.39
C GLU A 340 34.02 22.42 20.38
N GLN A 341 33.75 23.07 21.50
CA GLN A 341 32.79 24.18 21.56
C GLN A 341 33.23 25.35 20.68
N VAL A 342 34.53 25.70 20.69
CA VAL A 342 35.09 26.74 19.82
C VAL A 342 35.02 26.33 18.35
N LYS A 343 35.19 25.03 18.03
CA LYS A 343 35.08 24.50 16.67
C LYS A 343 33.64 24.51 16.17
N VAL A 344 32.69 24.10 17.00
CA VAL A 344 31.23 24.15 16.72
C VAL A 344 30.76 25.60 16.57
N LEU A 345 31.25 26.53 17.42
CA LEU A 345 30.98 27.96 17.29
C LEU A 345 31.52 28.50 15.95
N LYS A 346 32.76 28.17 15.57
CA LYS A 346 33.34 28.56 14.28
C LYS A 346 32.58 28.01 13.08
N GLU A 347 32.03 26.81 13.18
CA GLU A 347 31.17 26.22 12.13
C GLU A 347 29.78 26.87 12.07
N GLN A 348 29.20 27.24 13.21
CA GLN A 348 27.94 27.99 13.25
C GLN A 348 28.05 29.37 12.56
N TYR A 349 29.21 30.03 12.60
CA TYR A 349 29.45 31.28 11.86
C TYR A 349 29.63 31.11 10.35
N LYS A 350 29.82 29.87 9.84
CA LYS A 350 29.86 29.57 8.40
C LYS A 350 28.50 29.25 7.80
N LEU A 351 27.49 28.98 8.63
CA LEU A 351 26.14 28.67 8.17
C LEU A 351 25.34 29.95 7.88
N ALA A 352 24.48 29.89 6.87
CA ALA A 352 23.56 30.99 6.58
C ALA A 352 22.64 31.25 7.79
N PRO A 353 22.37 32.52 8.13
CA PRO A 353 21.56 32.83 9.31
C PRO A 353 20.14 32.28 9.15
N THR A 354 19.62 31.66 10.20
CA THR A 354 18.23 31.16 10.21
C THR A 354 17.24 32.33 10.15
N VAL A 355 16.04 32.09 9.63
CA VAL A 355 14.96 33.10 9.51
C VAL A 355 14.67 33.80 10.85
N LYS A 356 14.79 33.08 11.98
CA LYS A 356 14.63 33.63 13.32
C LYS A 356 15.74 34.64 13.67
N GLN A 357 16.99 34.35 13.30
CA GLN A 357 18.14 35.24 13.52
C GLN A 357 18.08 36.47 12.61
N ILE A 358 17.63 36.31 11.36
CA ILE A 358 17.40 37.44 10.44
C ILE A 358 16.36 38.40 11.04
N ARG A 359 15.22 37.87 11.51
CA ARG A 359 14.18 38.69 12.16
C ARG A 359 14.64 39.35 13.45
N ALA A 360 15.43 38.66 14.27
CA ALA A 360 16.00 39.23 15.50
C ALA A 360 16.96 40.37 15.19
N ARG A 361 17.81 40.21 14.16
CA ARG A 361 18.75 41.23 13.68
C ARG A 361 18.04 42.42 13.02
N GLU A 362 16.98 42.18 12.26
CA GLU A 362 16.13 43.24 11.72
C GLU A 362 15.44 44.02 12.84
N ARG A 363 14.95 43.33 13.87
CA ARG A 363 14.34 43.95 15.05
C ARG A 363 15.33 44.79 15.84
N SER A 364 16.56 44.31 16.07
CA SER A 364 17.61 45.10 16.73
C SER A 364 18.04 46.28 15.87
N ASN A 365 18.16 46.10 14.55
CA ASN A 365 18.45 47.19 13.61
C ASN A 365 17.32 48.23 13.58
N MET A 366 16.06 47.82 13.72
CA MET A 366 14.90 48.72 13.84
C MET A 366 14.93 49.54 15.15
N VAL A 367 15.37 48.92 16.25
CA VAL A 367 15.50 49.60 17.55
C VAL A 367 16.65 50.61 17.53
N HIS A 368 17.77 50.28 16.87
CA HIS A 368 18.92 51.18 16.77
C HIS A 368 18.84 52.21 15.64
N ARG A 369 18.10 51.95 14.55
CA ARG A 369 17.98 52.88 13.39
C ARG A 369 16.60 53.52 13.23
N GLY A 370 15.71 53.33 14.21
CA GLY A 370 14.50 54.14 14.42
C GLY A 370 13.61 54.34 13.19
N LYS A 371 12.95 53.28 12.70
CA LYS A 371 11.73 53.42 11.88
C LYS A 371 10.71 52.34 12.21
N LEU A 372 9.52 52.76 12.62
CA LEU A 372 8.36 51.90 12.91
C LEU A 372 7.88 51.19 11.63
N PRO A 373 7.40 49.94 11.71
CA PRO A 373 6.88 49.21 10.56
C PRO A 373 5.56 49.83 10.08
N ARG A 374 5.45 50.07 8.76
CA ARG A 374 4.19 50.46 8.10
C ARG A 374 3.13 49.38 8.33
N LYS A 375 1.99 49.81 8.87
CA LYS A 375 0.80 49.01 9.17
C LYS A 375 0.30 48.34 7.88
N LYS A 376 0.01 47.04 7.92
CA LYS A 376 -0.56 46.28 6.80
C LYS A 376 -1.89 46.91 6.36
N GLU A 377 -1.95 47.39 5.12
CA GLU A 377 -3.21 47.75 4.46
C GLU A 377 -4.02 46.48 4.22
N LYS A 378 -5.25 46.47 4.75
CA LYS A 378 -6.25 45.46 4.44
C LYS A 378 -6.78 45.75 3.03
N PHE A 379 -6.52 44.86 2.08
CA PHE A 379 -7.27 44.85 0.82
C PHE A 379 -8.74 44.52 1.12
N LYS A 380 -9.62 45.50 0.87
CA LYS A 380 -11.06 45.27 0.74
C LYS A 380 -11.30 44.64 -0.64
N LEU A 381 -11.89 43.46 -0.67
CA LEU A 381 -12.58 42.94 -1.85
C LEU A 381 -13.91 43.71 -1.97
N THR A 382 -14.07 44.45 -3.05
CA THR A 382 -15.35 44.99 -3.51
C THR A 382 -16.14 43.91 -4.24
N GLU A 383 -17.46 44.03 -4.09
CA GLU A 383 -18.56 43.16 -4.53
C GLU A 383 -18.52 42.69 -6.00
#